data_AF-B1WUA8-F1
#
_entry.id   AF-B1WUA8-F1
#
_cell.length_a   1.000
_cell.length_b   1.000
_cell.length_c   1.000
_cell.angle_alpha   90.00
_cell.angle_beta   90.00
_cell.angle_gamma   90.00
#
_symmetry.space_group_name_H-M   'P 1'
#
loop_
_entity.id
_entity.type
_entity.pdbx_description
1 polymer ?
#
loop_
_entity_poly.entity_id
_entity_poly.type
_entity_poly.pdbx_seq_one_letter_code
_entity_poly.pdbx_strand_id
1 'polypeptide(L)'
;MNPPVTMKEPHQRRLLANRYQLVDIAGSGAMGQVYRAEDKLLGGVTVAVKFLSQALLNSKMRERFEREATVSALLGEKSNHIVRVRDYGVDEKEIPFYVMEFLKGESLSEVIKFRPLSLPRFLKITRQICFGLECAHKGIMFEGEMCPIIHRDIKPSNVFLVQDPALGELVKVLDFGIAKLIQSGEAQTQSFMGTLAYCSPEQIEGKELDSRSDIYSLGVMMYEMLTGEMPIFPENSSFGAWYEAHHYAKPKPIPSKLHLPSELERLIFQCMAKAPRERPQTVTEILQKLEKLEPSQLESQQETVVANPKKVIDISTKSSKSSLRRTCLKGDDICLKMSWPEDKPQQKIVFPHIIKSPEGNFASLWVMLNEEDIANRLSSIRYNQFVFITSPHPMILWITVLYHREHGPRWLPCYLDLKSSSGQRFARLLGESGSYWILFFALEKGKACQHVLTTTIAPNQCQNLQEWADKSQLLRGGKPQITKRMLKQEFEKLKPTIENKLKTAYITSRNGSTV
;
A
#
# COMPACT_ATOMS: atom_id res chain seq x y z
N MET A 1 34.11 20.17 32.32
CA MET A 1 34.34 19.87 30.89
C MET A 1 33.85 18.45 30.64
N ASN A 2 32.64 18.33 30.08
CA ASN A 2 32.12 17.04 29.62
C ASN A 2 32.34 16.98 28.10
N PRO A 3 32.81 15.86 27.54
CA PRO A 3 32.99 15.75 26.10
C PRO A 3 31.62 15.76 25.40
N PRO A 4 31.52 16.32 24.19
CA PRO A 4 30.28 16.33 23.45
C PRO A 4 29.95 14.91 22.99
N VAL A 5 28.72 14.49 23.27
CA VAL A 5 28.09 13.28 22.73
C VAL A 5 28.12 13.38 21.21
N THR A 6 28.91 12.51 20.58
CA THR A 6 29.10 12.37 19.13
C THR A 6 27.75 12.22 18.42
N MET A 7 27.50 13.12 17.46
CA MET A 7 26.44 13.00 16.46
C MET A 7 26.69 11.76 15.59
N LYS A 8 25.65 10.95 15.37
CA LYS A 8 25.67 9.80 14.45
C LYS A 8 25.86 10.30 13.01
N GLU A 9 27.03 10.07 12.43
CA GLU A 9 27.29 10.26 10.99
C GLU A 9 26.72 9.11 10.13
N PRO A 10 26.41 9.39 8.84
CA PRO A 10 25.44 8.63 8.04
C PRO A 10 26.09 7.51 7.22
N HIS A 11 25.39 6.38 7.02
CA HIS A 11 25.80 5.28 6.13
C HIS A 11 25.84 5.64 4.62
N GLN A 12 25.88 6.92 4.26
CA GLN A 12 26.01 7.37 2.87
C GLN A 12 27.45 7.16 2.40
N ARG A 13 27.65 6.19 1.49
CA ARG A 13 28.90 5.81 0.81
C ARG A 13 29.81 4.75 1.47
N ARG A 14 29.26 3.78 2.22
CA ARG A 14 30.02 2.57 2.61
C ARG A 14 30.21 1.61 1.43
N LEU A 15 31.41 1.11 1.19
CA LEU A 15 31.69 0.01 0.25
C LEU A 15 31.60 -1.34 0.98
N LEU A 16 30.69 -2.20 0.57
CA LEU A 16 30.41 -3.48 1.19
C LEU A 16 31.04 -4.62 0.38
N ALA A 17 31.71 -5.55 1.07
CA ALA A 17 32.41 -6.70 0.47
C ALA A 17 33.35 -6.32 -0.70
N ASN A 18 33.98 -5.13 -0.62
CA ASN A 18 34.82 -4.56 -1.68
C ASN A 18 34.16 -4.49 -3.07
N ARG A 19 32.82 -4.53 -3.15
CA ARG A 19 32.07 -4.61 -4.41
C ARG A 19 30.85 -3.71 -4.47
N TYR A 20 30.04 -3.69 -3.42
CA TYR A 20 28.74 -3.02 -3.44
C TYR A 20 28.83 -1.65 -2.75
N GLN A 21 28.80 -0.58 -3.52
CA GLN A 21 28.81 0.77 -2.99
C GLN A 21 27.40 1.16 -2.55
N LEU A 22 27.15 1.28 -1.24
CA LEU A 22 25.86 1.73 -0.73
C LEU A 22 25.64 3.21 -1.07
N VAL A 23 24.46 3.52 -1.62
CA VAL A 23 24.09 4.86 -2.08
C VAL A 23 23.13 5.53 -1.10
N ASP A 24 21.93 4.97 -0.95
CA ASP A 24 20.89 5.47 -0.05
C ASP A 24 19.97 4.34 0.43
N ILE A 25 19.17 4.64 1.45
CA ILE A 25 18.18 3.70 2.00
C ILE A 25 16.99 3.66 1.03
N ALA A 26 16.70 2.49 0.50
CA ALA A 26 15.52 2.21 -0.33
C ALA A 26 14.31 1.81 0.52
N GLY A 27 14.51 1.21 1.69
CA GLY A 27 13.45 0.84 2.61
C GLY A 27 13.97 0.43 3.99
N SER A 28 13.11 0.54 5.01
CA SER A 28 13.43 0.12 6.38
C SER A 28 12.22 -0.52 7.03
N GLY A 29 12.41 -1.66 7.69
CA GLY A 29 11.34 -2.37 8.41
C GLY A 29 11.87 -3.21 9.56
N ALA A 30 10.97 -3.93 10.25
CA ALA A 30 11.32 -4.76 11.41
C ALA A 30 12.34 -5.88 11.08
N MET A 31 12.36 -6.34 9.83
CA MET A 31 13.26 -7.39 9.34
C MET A 31 14.62 -6.86 8.84
N GLY A 32 14.85 -5.55 8.94
CA GLY A 32 16.12 -4.93 8.59
C GLY A 32 15.99 -3.75 7.62
N GLN A 33 17.12 -3.38 7.01
CA GLN A 33 17.23 -2.20 6.14
C GLN A 33 17.65 -2.60 4.74
N VAL A 34 17.01 -1.98 3.74
CA VAL A 34 17.30 -2.15 2.32
C VAL A 34 17.95 -0.89 1.80
N TYR A 35 19.12 -1.05 1.21
CA TYR A 35 19.88 0.01 0.57
C TYR A 35 19.85 -0.17 -0.94
N ARG A 36 19.73 0.94 -1.67
CA ARG A 36 20.16 0.98 -3.06
C ARG A 36 21.68 1.02 -3.08
N ALA A 37 22.28 0.19 -3.92
CA ALA A 37 23.74 0.13 -4.07
C ALA A 37 24.12 0.01 -5.55
N GLU A 38 25.39 0.28 -5.83
CA GLU A 38 26.00 0.07 -7.14
C GLU A 38 27.01 -1.07 -7.04
N ASP A 39 26.86 -2.10 -7.88
CA ASP A 39 27.85 -3.15 -8.04
C ASP A 39 29.03 -2.62 -8.87
N LYS A 40 30.15 -2.32 -8.20
CA LYS A 40 31.34 -1.72 -8.82
C LYS A 40 32.08 -2.69 -9.74
N LEU A 41 31.93 -4.00 -9.53
CA LEU A 41 32.54 -5.01 -10.38
C LEU A 41 31.76 -5.12 -11.71
N LEU A 42 30.44 -5.03 -11.64
CA LEU A 42 29.56 -5.01 -12.82
C LEU A 42 29.28 -3.59 -13.34
N GLY A 43 30.31 -2.74 -13.39
CA GLY A 43 30.22 -1.43 -14.06
C GLY A 43 29.21 -0.44 -13.44
N GLY A 44 28.89 -0.59 -12.15
CA GLY A 44 27.96 0.29 -11.44
C GLY A 44 26.48 -0.11 -11.58
N VAL A 45 26.18 -1.34 -12.00
CA VAL A 45 24.80 -1.87 -12.06
C VAL A 45 24.10 -1.67 -10.71
N THR A 46 22.90 -1.07 -10.75
CA THR A 46 22.11 -0.82 -9.55
C THR A 46 21.54 -2.12 -8.99
N VAL A 47 21.74 -2.34 -7.68
CA VAL A 47 21.25 -3.48 -6.92
C VAL A 47 20.58 -3.01 -5.62
N ALA A 48 19.79 -3.88 -5.00
CA ALA A 48 19.27 -3.68 -3.65
C ALA A 48 20.05 -4.58 -2.68
N VAL A 49 20.53 -4.02 -1.58
CA VAL A 49 21.25 -4.74 -0.51
C VAL A 49 20.39 -4.71 0.74
N LYS A 50 19.92 -5.87 1.18
CA LYS A 50 19.12 -5.99 2.40
C LYS A 50 19.98 -6.55 3.53
N PHE A 51 20.16 -5.75 4.58
CA PHE A 51 20.75 -6.17 5.84
C PHE A 51 19.66 -6.74 6.73
N LEU A 52 19.95 -7.88 7.37
CA LEU A 52 19.06 -8.47 8.37
C LEU A 52 19.29 -7.82 9.73
N SER A 53 18.27 -7.85 10.60
CA SER A 53 18.26 -7.11 11.86
C SER A 53 19.11 -7.72 12.98
N GLN A 54 19.62 -8.94 12.81
CA GLN A 54 20.39 -9.67 13.81
C GLN A 54 21.72 -10.15 13.25
N ALA A 55 22.79 -9.98 14.03
CA ALA A 55 24.11 -10.53 13.72
C ALA A 55 24.13 -12.05 13.90
N LEU A 56 24.98 -12.74 13.13
CA LEU A 56 25.20 -14.18 13.26
C LEU A 56 26.08 -14.46 14.48
N LEU A 57 25.46 -14.93 15.57
CA LEU A 57 26.15 -15.22 16.84
C LEU A 57 26.78 -16.62 16.91
N ASN A 58 26.45 -17.54 16.00
CA ASN A 58 27.00 -18.91 16.00
C ASN A 58 27.05 -19.53 14.59
N SER A 59 27.85 -20.60 14.45
CA SER A 59 28.06 -21.30 13.17
C SER A 59 26.77 -21.91 12.60
N LYS A 60 25.89 -22.46 13.44
CA LYS A 60 24.61 -23.03 12.99
C LYS A 60 23.70 -21.98 12.36
N MET A 61 23.68 -20.76 12.89
CA MET A 61 22.93 -19.65 12.29
C MET A 61 23.54 -19.22 10.96
N ARG A 62 24.88 -19.24 10.85
CA ARG A 62 25.58 -18.94 9.59
C ARG A 62 25.27 -19.98 8.52
N GLU A 63 25.43 -21.27 8.83
CA GLU A 63 25.11 -22.37 7.90
C GLU A 63 23.66 -22.30 7.41
N ARG A 64 22.70 -22.01 8.32
CA ARG A 64 21.30 -21.82 7.96
C ARG A 64 21.10 -20.61 7.04
N PHE A 65 21.74 -19.48 7.34
CA PHE A 65 21.65 -18.29 6.49
C PHE A 65 22.20 -18.56 5.09
N GLU A 66 23.39 -19.17 4.99
CA GLU A 66 24.04 -19.49 3.72
C GLU A 66 23.19 -20.46 2.88
N ARG A 67 22.64 -21.51 3.50
CA ARG A 67 21.72 -22.44 2.84
C ARG A 67 20.50 -21.72 2.27
N GLU A 68 19.81 -20.92 3.08
CA GLU A 68 18.57 -20.24 2.67
C GLU A 68 18.80 -19.15 1.62
N ALA A 69 19.90 -18.42 1.72
CA ALA A 69 20.29 -17.43 0.72
C ALA A 69 20.60 -18.10 -0.62
N THR A 70 21.31 -19.24 -0.60
CA THR A 70 21.60 -20.05 -1.80
C THR A 70 20.32 -20.60 -2.43
N VAL A 71 19.45 -21.18 -1.60
CA VAL A 71 18.16 -21.71 -2.03
C VAL A 71 17.29 -20.61 -2.66
N SER A 72 17.25 -19.42 -2.04
CA SER A 72 16.51 -18.27 -2.57
C SER A 72 17.09 -17.75 -3.89
N ALA A 73 18.41 -17.73 -4.04
CA ALA A 73 19.08 -17.35 -5.29
C ALA A 73 18.71 -18.32 -6.43
N LEU A 74 18.83 -19.63 -6.19
CA LEU A 74 18.45 -20.66 -7.17
C LEU A 74 16.96 -20.59 -7.53
N LEU A 75 16.09 -20.28 -6.56
CA LEU A 75 14.66 -20.13 -6.79
C LEU A 75 14.36 -18.91 -7.67
N GLY A 76 15.03 -17.77 -7.45
CA GLY A 76 14.85 -16.55 -8.23
C GLY A 76 15.20 -16.72 -9.73
N GLU A 77 16.11 -17.63 -10.06
CA GLU A 77 16.45 -17.95 -11.46
C GLU A 77 15.35 -18.75 -12.18
N LYS A 78 14.49 -19.47 -11.45
CA LYS A 78 13.45 -20.31 -12.06
C LYS A 78 12.19 -19.55 -12.47
N SER A 79 11.92 -18.39 -11.88
CA SER A 79 10.65 -17.68 -12.09
C SER A 79 10.83 -16.17 -12.15
N ASN A 80 10.26 -15.55 -13.19
CA ASN A 80 10.18 -14.10 -13.30
C ASN A 80 9.23 -13.47 -12.26
N HIS A 81 8.43 -14.27 -11.55
CA HIS A 81 7.55 -13.81 -10.47
C HIS A 81 8.20 -13.83 -9.09
N ILE A 82 9.50 -14.14 -9.02
CA ILE A 82 10.30 -14.13 -7.79
C ILE A 82 11.44 -13.14 -7.96
N VAL A 83 11.79 -12.44 -6.88
CA VAL A 83 12.96 -11.54 -6.87
C VAL A 83 14.25 -12.33 -7.02
N ARG A 84 15.13 -11.90 -7.91
CA ARG A 84 16.44 -12.53 -8.10
C ARG A 84 17.42 -12.09 -7.02
N VAL A 85 17.83 -13.03 -6.18
CA VAL A 85 18.97 -12.86 -5.26
C VAL A 85 20.24 -13.21 -6.02
N ARG A 86 21.21 -12.30 -6.03
CA ARG A 86 22.45 -12.38 -6.82
C ARG A 86 23.65 -12.78 -5.99
N ASP A 87 23.68 -12.39 -4.72
CA ASP A 87 24.82 -12.56 -3.84
C ASP A 87 24.37 -12.48 -2.38
N TYR A 88 25.20 -12.95 -1.46
CA TYR A 88 24.99 -12.82 -0.02
C TYR A 88 26.33 -12.78 0.72
N GLY A 89 26.31 -12.30 1.96
CA GLY A 89 27.50 -12.26 2.78
C GLY A 89 27.23 -11.72 4.18
N VAL A 90 28.32 -11.43 4.88
CA VAL A 90 28.31 -10.80 6.20
C VAL A 90 29.16 -9.53 6.16
N ASP A 91 28.76 -8.52 6.91
CA ASP A 91 29.55 -7.31 7.05
C ASP A 91 30.60 -7.45 8.17
N GLU A 92 31.41 -6.42 8.39
CA GLU A 92 32.44 -6.37 9.44
C GLU A 92 31.91 -6.61 10.87
N LYS A 93 30.60 -6.51 11.09
CA LYS A 93 29.94 -6.73 12.38
C LYS A 93 29.17 -8.05 12.42
N GLU A 94 29.46 -8.96 11.49
CA GLU A 94 28.76 -10.24 11.35
C GLU A 94 27.26 -10.08 11.08
N ILE A 95 26.83 -8.93 10.53
CA ILE A 95 25.45 -8.71 10.13
C ILE A 95 25.27 -9.30 8.73
N PRO A 96 24.39 -10.30 8.56
CA PRO A 96 24.14 -10.90 7.27
C PRO A 96 23.40 -9.94 6.35
N PHE A 97 23.79 -9.97 5.08
CA PHE A 97 23.13 -9.24 4.01
C PHE A 97 22.99 -10.11 2.77
N TYR A 98 21.99 -9.81 1.95
CA TYR A 98 21.89 -10.36 0.60
C TYR A 98 21.64 -9.24 -0.40
N VAL A 99 22.12 -9.48 -1.61
CA VAL A 99 22.05 -8.57 -2.75
C VAL A 99 21.04 -9.14 -3.73
N MET A 100 20.11 -8.31 -4.15
CA MET A 100 19.04 -8.67 -5.06
C MET A 100 18.91 -7.65 -6.18
N GLU A 101 18.18 -8.02 -7.23
CA GLU A 101 17.83 -7.07 -8.29
C GLU A 101 17.12 -5.84 -7.70
N PHE A 102 17.48 -4.66 -8.19
CA PHE A 102 16.80 -3.43 -7.78
C PHE A 102 15.50 -3.28 -8.57
N LEU A 103 14.37 -3.45 -7.89
CA LEU A 103 13.05 -3.32 -8.50
C LEU A 103 12.59 -1.86 -8.51
N LYS A 104 12.10 -1.39 -9.66
CA LYS A 104 11.50 -0.06 -9.82
C LYS A 104 9.98 -0.21 -9.90
N GLY A 105 9.29 0.10 -8.82
CA GLY A 105 7.87 -0.20 -8.66
C GLY A 105 7.35 0.18 -7.28
N GLU A 106 6.18 -0.34 -6.95
CA GLU A 106 5.52 -0.13 -5.66
C GLU A 106 5.20 -1.48 -5.02
N SER A 107 5.21 -1.55 -3.69
CA SER A 107 4.69 -2.72 -2.99
C SER A 107 3.18 -2.81 -3.16
N LEU A 108 2.62 -4.03 -3.16
CA LEU A 108 1.18 -4.23 -3.18
C LEU A 108 0.52 -3.55 -1.98
N SER A 109 1.20 -3.48 -0.84
CA SER A 109 0.74 -2.72 0.33
C SER A 109 0.52 -1.25 0.04
N GLU A 110 1.40 -0.60 -0.73
CA GLU A 110 1.26 0.80 -1.12
C GLU A 110 0.14 0.97 -2.14
N VAL A 111 -0.02 0.01 -3.05
CA VAL A 111 -1.08 0.05 -4.06
C VAL A 111 -2.47 -0.07 -3.44
N ILE A 112 -2.68 -1.03 -2.53
CA ILE A 112 -4.00 -1.25 -1.93
C ILE A 112 -4.33 -0.26 -0.80
N LYS A 113 -3.33 0.45 -0.25
CA LYS A 113 -3.50 1.48 0.78
C LYS A 113 -4.44 2.61 0.38
N PHE A 114 -4.51 2.94 -0.91
CA PHE A 114 -5.32 4.04 -1.40
C PHE A 114 -6.70 3.60 -1.89
N ARG A 115 -6.77 2.40 -2.47
CA ARG A 115 -8.02 1.84 -3.01
C ARG A 115 -7.87 0.32 -3.15
N PRO A 116 -8.93 -0.46 -2.87
CA PRO A 116 -8.98 -1.86 -3.26
C PRO A 116 -8.83 -2.03 -4.78
N LEU A 117 -8.35 -3.19 -5.19
CA LEU A 117 -8.15 -3.51 -6.60
C LEU A 117 -9.49 -3.74 -7.32
N SER A 118 -9.54 -3.37 -8.59
CA SER A 118 -10.62 -3.83 -9.47
C SER A 118 -10.48 -5.33 -9.69
N LEU A 119 -11.61 -6.04 -9.88
CA LEU A 119 -11.60 -7.48 -10.10
C LEU A 119 -10.63 -7.93 -11.22
N PRO A 120 -10.56 -7.27 -12.40
CA PRO A 120 -9.62 -7.68 -13.43
C PRO A 120 -8.14 -7.54 -13.03
N ARG A 121 -7.78 -6.47 -12.30
CA ARG A 121 -6.40 -6.26 -11.84
C ARG A 121 -6.07 -7.22 -10.69
N PHE A 122 -7.03 -7.46 -9.79
CA PHE A 122 -6.92 -8.48 -8.75
C PHE A 122 -6.61 -9.86 -9.34
N LEU A 123 -7.39 -10.33 -10.32
CA LEU A 123 -7.18 -11.65 -10.93
C LEU A 123 -5.77 -11.76 -11.55
N LYS A 124 -5.35 -10.74 -12.31
CA LYS A 124 -4.01 -10.68 -12.90
C LYS A 124 -2.89 -10.74 -11.87
N ILE A 125 -2.99 -9.96 -10.80
CA ILE A 125 -1.96 -9.90 -9.74
C ILE A 125 -1.92 -11.23 -8.98
N THR A 126 -3.07 -11.73 -8.54
CA THR A 126 -3.18 -12.99 -7.80
C THR A 126 -2.61 -14.15 -8.61
N ARG A 127 -2.87 -14.22 -9.91
CA ARG A 127 -2.33 -15.25 -10.80
C ARG A 127 -0.80 -15.24 -10.83
N GLN A 128 -0.19 -14.06 -10.96
CA GLN A 128 1.27 -13.92 -10.96
C GLN A 128 1.90 -14.29 -9.60
N ILE A 129 1.26 -13.92 -8.49
CA ILE A 129 1.67 -14.36 -7.13
C ILE A 129 1.64 -15.88 -7.05
N CYS A 130 0.55 -16.49 -7.54
CA CYS A 130 0.40 -17.93 -7.57
C CYS A 130 1.48 -18.63 -8.41
N PHE A 131 1.91 -18.06 -9.54
CA PHE A 131 3.03 -18.62 -10.31
C PHE A 131 4.36 -18.57 -9.54
N GLY A 132 4.62 -17.50 -8.79
CA GLY A 132 5.79 -17.42 -7.91
C GLY A 132 5.74 -18.48 -6.80
N LEU A 133 4.59 -18.60 -6.12
CA LEU A 133 4.40 -19.59 -5.06
C LEU A 133 4.46 -21.03 -5.58
N GLU A 134 3.85 -21.32 -6.72
CA GLU A 134 3.89 -22.66 -7.32
C GLU A 134 5.32 -23.09 -7.64
N CYS A 135 6.13 -22.17 -8.19
CA CYS A 135 7.55 -22.41 -8.43
C CYS A 135 8.32 -22.76 -7.15
N ALA A 136 8.06 -22.03 -6.06
CA ALA A 136 8.68 -22.28 -4.76
C ALA A 136 8.24 -23.62 -4.14
N HIS A 137 6.93 -23.90 -4.18
CA HIS A 137 6.33 -25.12 -3.61
C HIS A 137 6.74 -26.38 -4.37
N LYS A 138 6.96 -26.30 -5.69
CA LYS A 138 7.56 -27.40 -6.48
C LYS A 138 9.01 -27.68 -6.09
N GLY A 139 9.71 -26.66 -5.58
CA GLY A 139 11.04 -26.77 -5.02
C GLY A 139 12.20 -26.57 -6.00
N ILE A 140 13.40 -26.57 -5.44
CA ILE A 140 14.66 -26.51 -6.17
C ILE A 140 15.53 -27.73 -5.91
N MET A 141 16.33 -28.12 -6.91
CA MET A 141 17.30 -29.20 -6.72
C MET A 141 18.47 -28.60 -5.95
N PHE A 142 18.73 -29.11 -4.75
CA PHE A 142 19.82 -28.66 -3.91
C PHE A 142 20.50 -29.91 -3.32
N GLU A 143 21.81 -30.05 -3.55
CA GLU A 143 22.60 -31.21 -3.08
C GLU A 143 22.03 -32.58 -3.51
N GLY A 144 21.35 -32.64 -4.66
CA GLY A 144 20.77 -33.87 -5.20
C GLY A 144 19.36 -34.20 -4.68
N GLU A 145 18.81 -33.37 -3.80
CA GLU A 145 17.45 -33.52 -3.28
C GLU A 145 16.52 -32.43 -3.81
N MET A 146 15.25 -32.80 -4.02
CA MET A 146 14.20 -31.83 -4.34
C MET A 146 13.74 -31.17 -3.05
N CYS A 147 14.02 -29.88 -2.87
CA CYS A 147 13.66 -29.12 -1.67
C CYS A 147 12.50 -28.15 -1.95
N PRO A 148 11.26 -28.46 -1.51
CA PRO A 148 10.15 -27.51 -1.51
C PRO A 148 10.46 -26.30 -0.62
N ILE A 149 10.08 -25.11 -1.06
CA ILE A 149 10.33 -23.86 -0.33
C ILE A 149 8.98 -23.26 0.07
N ILE A 150 8.80 -23.04 1.37
CA ILE A 150 7.63 -22.36 1.93
C ILE A 150 8.03 -20.92 2.22
N HIS A 151 7.24 -19.95 1.78
CA HIS A 151 7.58 -18.55 1.93
C HIS A 151 7.45 -18.06 3.38
N ARG A 152 6.39 -18.50 4.09
CA ARG A 152 6.11 -18.20 5.51
C ARG A 152 5.78 -16.74 5.83
N ASP A 153 5.79 -15.83 4.86
CA ASP A 153 5.58 -14.38 5.10
C ASP A 153 4.84 -13.71 3.94
N ILE A 154 3.84 -14.39 3.39
CA ILE A 154 3.00 -13.84 2.34
C ILE A 154 2.12 -12.73 2.91
N LYS A 155 2.32 -11.51 2.41
CA LYS A 155 1.57 -10.29 2.75
C LYS A 155 1.81 -9.22 1.68
N PRO A 156 0.96 -8.19 1.58
CA PRO A 156 1.08 -7.15 0.56
C PRO A 156 2.44 -6.43 0.53
N SER A 157 3.14 -6.29 1.66
CA SER A 157 4.44 -5.61 1.67
C SER A 157 5.58 -6.42 1.04
N ASN A 158 5.38 -7.74 0.87
CA ASN A 158 6.35 -8.66 0.27
C ASN A 158 5.98 -9.02 -1.18
N VAL A 159 5.02 -8.31 -1.78
CA VAL A 159 4.67 -8.43 -3.19
C VAL A 159 4.96 -7.08 -3.84
N PHE A 160 5.74 -7.07 -4.91
CA PHE A 160 6.16 -5.86 -5.60
C PHE A 160 5.63 -5.82 -7.03
N LEU A 161 5.13 -4.66 -7.45
CA LEU A 161 4.54 -4.42 -8.76
C LEU A 161 5.48 -3.56 -9.57
N VAL A 162 6.01 -4.13 -10.65
CA VAL A 162 6.99 -3.51 -11.55
C VAL A 162 6.34 -3.30 -12.91
N GLN A 163 6.60 -2.17 -13.55
CA GLN A 163 6.21 -1.97 -14.96
C GLN A 163 7.33 -2.51 -15.86
N ASP A 164 7.05 -3.64 -16.49
CA ASP A 164 7.90 -4.23 -17.51
C ASP A 164 7.47 -3.73 -18.89
N PRO A 165 8.39 -3.20 -19.73
CA PRO A 165 8.05 -2.67 -21.05
C PRO A 165 7.41 -3.70 -22.00
N ALA A 166 7.74 -4.98 -21.86
CA ALA A 166 7.25 -6.06 -22.73
C ALA A 166 6.04 -6.78 -22.15
N LEU A 167 6.02 -6.99 -20.82
CA LEU A 167 5.00 -7.80 -20.13
C LEU A 167 3.93 -6.96 -19.42
N GLY A 168 4.11 -5.64 -19.33
CA GLY A 168 3.25 -4.74 -18.57
C GLY A 168 3.47 -4.86 -17.06
N GLU A 169 2.39 -4.86 -16.28
CA GLU A 169 2.47 -4.94 -14.81
C GLU A 169 2.90 -6.35 -14.36
N LEU A 170 4.18 -6.47 -14.00
CA LEU A 170 4.84 -7.68 -13.52
C LEU A 170 4.85 -7.72 -11.99
N VAL A 171 4.41 -8.84 -11.42
CA VAL A 171 4.45 -9.09 -9.98
C VAL A 171 5.68 -9.89 -9.61
N LYS A 172 6.40 -9.42 -8.59
CA LYS A 172 7.57 -10.05 -7.98
C LYS A 172 7.30 -10.34 -6.50
N VAL A 173 7.37 -11.61 -6.09
CA VAL A 173 7.32 -12.02 -4.69
C VAL A 173 8.71 -11.88 -4.08
N LEU A 174 8.79 -11.19 -2.93
CA LEU A 174 10.02 -10.85 -2.23
C LEU A 174 10.22 -11.72 -1.00
N ASP A 175 11.48 -11.94 -0.60
CA ASP A 175 11.85 -12.42 0.73
C ASP A 175 11.30 -13.82 1.12
N PHE A 176 11.68 -14.84 0.34
CA PHE A 176 11.44 -16.24 0.68
C PHE A 176 12.27 -16.67 1.92
N GLY A 177 11.72 -16.52 3.11
CA GLY A 177 12.16 -17.22 4.32
C GLY A 177 13.50 -16.83 4.94
N ILE A 178 14.44 -16.21 4.22
CA ILE A 178 15.81 -15.89 4.67
C ILE A 178 15.82 -15.18 6.03
N ALA A 179 14.94 -14.20 6.22
CA ALA A 179 14.89 -13.38 7.44
C ALA A 179 14.28 -14.10 8.66
N LYS A 180 13.40 -15.10 8.46
CA LYS A 180 12.67 -15.75 9.55
C LYS A 180 13.44 -16.89 10.21
N LEU A 181 14.41 -17.49 9.51
CA LEU A 181 15.20 -18.60 10.05
C LEU A 181 16.33 -18.16 10.98
N ILE A 182 16.85 -16.94 10.84
CA ILE A 182 17.82 -16.37 11.79
C ILE A 182 17.16 -16.05 13.13
N GLN A 183 15.85 -15.79 13.13
CA GLN A 183 15.06 -15.46 14.33
C GLN A 183 14.58 -16.69 15.11
N SER A 184 15.03 -17.90 14.75
CA SER A 184 14.59 -19.18 15.36
C SER A 184 15.21 -19.50 16.73
N GLY A 185 15.35 -18.48 17.59
CA GLY A 185 15.71 -18.60 19.01
C GLY A 185 14.61 -18.05 19.94
N GLU A 186 14.75 -18.26 21.26
CA GLU A 186 13.77 -17.96 22.33
C GLU A 186 13.24 -16.49 22.40
N ALA A 187 13.76 -15.58 21.58
CA ALA A 187 13.35 -14.17 21.52
C ALA A 187 12.21 -13.91 20.50
N GLN A 188 11.11 -14.69 20.58
CA GLN A 188 9.98 -14.60 19.64
C GLN A 188 8.95 -13.47 19.93
N THR A 189 9.07 -12.73 21.03
CA THR A 189 7.89 -12.04 21.60
C THR A 189 7.69 -10.56 21.24
N GLN A 190 8.65 -9.84 20.65
CA GLN A 190 8.51 -8.36 20.52
C GLN A 190 8.53 -7.78 19.10
N SER A 191 9.11 -8.46 18.09
CA SER A 191 9.24 -7.88 16.73
C SER A 191 8.17 -8.32 15.72
N PHE A 192 7.21 -9.17 16.12
CA PHE A 192 6.34 -9.92 15.20
C PHE A 192 4.91 -9.39 15.03
N MET A 193 4.53 -8.30 15.72
CA MET A 193 3.13 -7.88 15.84
C MET A 193 2.44 -7.57 14.49
N GLY A 194 3.17 -7.06 13.48
CA GLY A 194 2.63 -6.79 12.13
C GLY A 194 2.61 -7.99 11.18
N THR A 195 3.30 -9.07 11.51
CA THR A 195 3.34 -10.31 10.70
C THR A 195 2.22 -11.27 11.07
N LEU A 196 1.78 -11.25 12.33
CA LEU A 196 0.75 -12.15 12.84
C LEU A 196 -0.56 -12.08 12.05
N ALA A 197 -0.87 -10.90 11.49
CA ALA A 197 -2.12 -10.65 10.79
C ALA A 197 -2.36 -11.54 9.55
N TYR A 198 -1.30 -12.12 8.99
CA TYR A 198 -1.38 -13.04 7.84
C TYR A 198 -1.01 -14.48 8.20
N CYS A 199 -0.50 -14.74 9.41
CA CYS A 199 -0.04 -16.07 9.79
C CYS A 199 -1.18 -17.10 9.77
N SER A 200 -0.89 -18.32 9.32
CA SER A 200 -1.81 -19.44 9.49
C SER A 200 -1.89 -19.88 10.95
N PRO A 201 -2.98 -20.55 11.38
CA PRO A 201 -3.11 -21.09 12.73
C PRO A 201 -1.89 -21.93 13.16
N GLU A 202 -1.47 -22.86 12.30
CA GLU A 202 -0.32 -23.73 12.57
C GLU A 202 1.01 -22.97 12.63
N GLN A 203 1.13 -21.85 11.92
CA GLN A 203 2.30 -20.97 12.00
C GLN A 203 2.36 -20.17 13.30
N ILE A 204 1.22 -19.71 13.82
CA ILE A 204 1.16 -19.05 15.13
C ILE A 204 1.48 -20.05 16.25
N GLU A 205 1.07 -21.31 16.10
CA GLU A 205 1.39 -22.40 17.02
C GLU A 205 2.86 -22.87 16.96
N GLY A 206 3.63 -22.42 15.97
CA GLY A 206 5.00 -22.88 15.77
C GLY A 206 5.10 -24.34 15.32
N LYS A 207 4.05 -24.89 14.69
CA LYS A 207 4.07 -26.24 14.12
C LYS A 207 4.89 -26.27 12.83
N GLU A 208 5.25 -27.48 12.42
CA GLU A 208 5.82 -27.71 11.08
C GLU A 208 4.85 -27.22 10.00
N LEU A 209 5.38 -26.44 9.07
CA LEU A 209 4.60 -25.79 8.02
C LEU A 209 4.75 -26.56 6.72
N ASP A 210 3.72 -26.47 5.88
CA ASP A 210 3.77 -26.86 4.47
C ASP A 210 3.26 -25.71 3.59
N SER A 211 3.16 -25.95 2.28
CA SER A 211 2.68 -24.97 1.31
C SER A 211 1.29 -24.41 1.63
N ARG A 212 0.46 -25.13 2.40
CA ARG A 212 -0.90 -24.71 2.76
C ARG A 212 -0.89 -23.57 3.77
N SER A 213 0.21 -23.33 4.49
CA SER A 213 0.39 -22.15 5.33
C SER A 213 0.52 -20.86 4.49
N ASP A 214 1.22 -20.94 3.35
CA ASP A 214 1.26 -19.83 2.39
C ASP A 214 -0.12 -19.61 1.73
N ILE A 215 -0.87 -20.68 1.48
CA ILE A 215 -2.24 -20.59 0.93
C ILE A 215 -3.18 -19.84 1.89
N TYR A 216 -3.08 -20.09 3.20
CA TYR A 216 -3.86 -19.33 4.18
C TYR A 216 -3.52 -17.84 4.12
N SER A 217 -2.23 -17.53 4.13
CA SER A 217 -1.72 -16.17 4.08
C SER A 217 -2.15 -15.45 2.78
N LEU A 218 -2.13 -16.17 1.65
CA LEU A 218 -2.65 -15.71 0.36
C LEU A 218 -4.17 -15.44 0.44
N GLY A 219 -4.95 -16.29 1.11
CA GLY A 219 -6.37 -16.07 1.35
C GLY A 219 -6.66 -14.76 2.07
N VAL A 220 -5.91 -14.48 3.13
CA VAL A 220 -5.99 -13.22 3.89
C VAL A 220 -5.66 -12.02 2.98
N MET A 221 -4.55 -12.12 2.24
CA MET A 221 -4.11 -11.07 1.32
C MET A 221 -5.11 -10.84 0.18
N MET A 222 -5.71 -11.90 -0.39
CA MET A 222 -6.71 -11.78 -1.45
C MET A 222 -7.96 -11.03 -0.98
N TYR A 223 -8.41 -11.31 0.26
CA TYR A 223 -9.51 -10.57 0.87
C TYR A 223 -9.18 -9.08 0.99
N GLU A 224 -7.99 -8.75 1.51
CA GLU A 224 -7.55 -7.37 1.68
C GLU A 224 -7.40 -6.64 0.34
N MET A 225 -6.87 -7.30 -0.69
CA MET A 225 -6.77 -6.74 -2.03
C MET A 225 -8.11 -6.28 -2.60
N LEU A 226 -9.20 -7.00 -2.31
CA LEU A 226 -10.54 -6.73 -2.83
C LEU A 226 -11.36 -5.79 -1.96
N THR A 227 -11.15 -5.81 -0.65
CA THR A 227 -11.97 -5.06 0.31
C THR A 227 -11.26 -3.82 0.85
N GLY A 228 -9.93 -3.81 0.87
CA GLY A 228 -9.10 -2.81 1.56
C GLY A 228 -9.07 -2.99 3.08
N GLU A 229 -9.68 -4.06 3.61
CA GLU A 229 -9.76 -4.35 5.04
C GLU A 229 -9.22 -5.76 5.34
N MET A 230 -8.82 -6.01 6.58
CA MET A 230 -8.45 -7.37 6.99
C MET A 230 -9.69 -8.25 7.20
N PRO A 231 -9.65 -9.54 6.81
CA PRO A 231 -10.77 -10.45 7.03
C PRO A 231 -10.97 -10.77 8.52
N ILE A 232 -9.89 -10.75 9.30
CA ILE A 232 -9.86 -11.12 10.71
C ILE A 232 -9.21 -9.99 11.47
N PHE A 233 -9.86 -9.55 12.55
CA PHE A 233 -9.35 -8.52 13.44
C PHE A 233 -9.37 -9.04 14.88
N PRO A 234 -8.25 -8.99 15.61
CA PRO A 234 -8.23 -9.33 17.02
C PRO A 234 -8.79 -8.16 17.85
N GLU A 235 -9.20 -8.43 19.09
CA GLU A 235 -9.67 -7.39 20.01
C GLU A 235 -8.57 -6.39 20.40
N ASN A 236 -7.32 -6.85 20.40
CA ASN A 236 -6.13 -6.05 20.64
C ASN A 236 -4.93 -6.65 19.89
N SER A 237 -3.78 -5.97 19.90
CA SER A 237 -2.60 -6.42 19.14
C SER A 237 -1.73 -7.45 19.89
N SER A 238 -2.22 -8.08 20.96
CA SER A 238 -1.45 -9.10 21.68
C SER A 238 -1.32 -10.39 20.88
N PHE A 239 -0.28 -11.19 21.18
CA PHE A 239 -0.11 -12.52 20.58
C PHE A 239 -1.32 -13.43 20.83
N GLY A 240 -1.86 -13.43 22.06
CA GLY A 240 -3.02 -14.25 22.43
C GLY A 240 -4.28 -13.87 21.64
N ALA A 241 -4.53 -12.58 21.43
CA ALA A 241 -5.68 -12.13 20.65
C ALA A 241 -5.53 -12.50 19.16
N TRP A 242 -4.33 -12.42 18.59
CA TRP A 242 -4.06 -12.94 17.24
C TRP A 242 -4.21 -14.46 17.17
N TYR A 243 -3.71 -15.20 18.16
CA TYR A 243 -3.90 -16.64 18.26
C TYR A 243 -5.40 -16.99 18.20
N GLU A 244 -6.21 -16.39 19.06
CA GLU A 244 -7.65 -16.62 19.12
C GLU A 244 -8.34 -16.25 17.81
N ALA A 245 -8.00 -15.10 17.22
CA ALA A 245 -8.60 -14.62 15.98
C ALA A 245 -8.30 -15.57 14.80
N HIS A 246 -7.07 -16.04 14.67
CA HIS A 246 -6.71 -16.98 13.60
C HIS A 246 -7.29 -18.37 13.83
N HIS A 247 -7.49 -18.84 15.07
CA HIS A 247 -8.05 -20.17 15.33
C HIS A 247 -9.57 -20.23 15.27
N TYR A 248 -10.26 -19.22 15.80
CA TYR A 248 -11.69 -19.33 16.11
C TYR A 248 -12.54 -18.26 15.42
N ALA A 249 -12.00 -17.07 15.14
CA ALA A 249 -12.79 -16.03 14.51
C ALA A 249 -13.13 -16.39 13.06
N LYS A 250 -14.39 -16.17 12.70
CA LYS A 250 -14.86 -16.24 11.32
C LYS A 250 -14.40 -14.99 10.57
N PRO A 251 -13.87 -15.13 9.35
CA PRO A 251 -13.62 -13.98 8.48
C PRO A 251 -14.87 -13.12 8.31
N LYS A 252 -14.71 -11.80 8.27
CA LYS A 252 -15.77 -10.87 7.90
C LYS A 252 -16.30 -11.22 6.50
N PRO A 253 -17.62 -11.13 6.26
CA PRO A 253 -18.18 -11.36 4.92
C PRO A 253 -17.64 -10.31 3.94
N ILE A 254 -17.55 -10.67 2.66
CA ILE A 254 -17.19 -9.69 1.63
C ILE A 254 -18.42 -8.78 1.40
N PRO A 255 -18.27 -7.44 1.40
CA PRO A 255 -19.39 -6.54 1.16
C PRO A 255 -20.07 -6.80 -0.20
N SER A 256 -21.39 -7.04 -0.20
CA SER A 256 -22.14 -7.36 -1.42
C SER A 256 -22.05 -6.29 -2.52
N LYS A 257 -21.74 -5.04 -2.15
CA LYS A 257 -21.48 -3.91 -3.07
C LYS A 257 -20.31 -4.16 -4.05
N LEU A 258 -19.42 -5.10 -3.76
CA LEU A 258 -18.30 -5.45 -4.64
C LEU A 258 -18.73 -6.34 -5.82
N HIS A 259 -19.93 -6.93 -5.77
CA HIS A 259 -20.49 -7.77 -6.84
C HIS A 259 -19.52 -8.86 -7.32
N LEU A 260 -18.83 -9.53 -6.39
CA LEU A 260 -17.90 -10.59 -6.73
C LEU A 260 -18.62 -11.88 -7.15
N PRO A 261 -18.05 -12.68 -8.07
CA PRO A 261 -18.52 -14.04 -8.31
C PRO A 261 -18.52 -14.87 -7.02
N SER A 262 -19.61 -15.60 -6.76
CA SER A 262 -19.74 -16.43 -5.55
C SER A 262 -18.65 -17.50 -5.43
N GLU A 263 -18.19 -18.04 -6.56
CA GLU A 263 -17.08 -18.99 -6.61
C GLU A 263 -15.75 -18.36 -6.13
N LEU A 264 -15.50 -17.09 -6.45
CA LEU A 264 -14.32 -16.37 -5.99
C LEU A 264 -14.36 -16.14 -4.48
N GLU A 265 -15.50 -15.69 -3.96
CA GLU A 265 -15.71 -15.50 -2.53
C GLU A 265 -15.50 -16.82 -1.77
N ARG A 266 -16.08 -17.92 -2.27
CA ARG A 266 -15.89 -19.25 -1.71
C ARG A 266 -14.43 -19.68 -1.73
N LEU A 267 -13.69 -19.42 -2.82
CA LEU A 267 -12.27 -19.74 -2.92
C LEU A 267 -11.44 -18.98 -1.88
N ILE A 268 -11.68 -17.68 -1.71
CA ILE A 268 -10.98 -16.84 -0.73
C ILE A 268 -11.19 -17.39 0.69
N PHE A 269 -12.44 -17.69 1.06
CA PHE A 269 -12.74 -18.27 2.37
C PHE A 269 -12.19 -19.70 2.52
N GLN A 270 -12.18 -20.50 1.46
CA GLN A 270 -11.58 -21.83 1.48
C GLN A 270 -10.07 -21.76 1.76
N CYS A 271 -9.35 -20.79 1.17
CA CYS A 271 -7.93 -20.58 1.47
C CYS A 271 -7.70 -20.28 2.96
N MET A 272 -8.62 -19.53 3.58
CA MET A 272 -8.57 -19.17 5.01
C MET A 272 -9.20 -20.22 5.95
N ALA A 273 -9.47 -21.45 5.47
CA ALA A 273 -9.96 -22.52 6.32
C ALA A 273 -8.97 -22.81 7.45
N LYS A 274 -9.47 -23.03 8.67
CA LYS A 274 -8.62 -23.17 9.86
C LYS A 274 -7.78 -24.43 9.78
N ALA A 275 -8.40 -25.55 9.41
CA ALA A 275 -7.70 -26.80 9.17
C ALA A 275 -7.00 -26.80 7.79
N PRO A 276 -5.68 -27.08 7.70
CA PRO A 276 -4.95 -27.11 6.42
C PRO A 276 -5.57 -28.05 5.37
N ARG A 277 -6.15 -29.19 5.80
CA ARG A 277 -6.81 -30.15 4.92
C ARG A 277 -8.08 -29.64 4.22
N GLU A 278 -8.66 -28.54 4.69
CA GLU A 278 -9.87 -27.93 4.12
C GLU A 278 -9.56 -26.83 3.09
N ARG A 279 -8.30 -26.39 3.04
CA ARG A 279 -7.78 -25.43 2.06
C ARG A 279 -7.61 -26.11 0.69
N PRO A 280 -7.47 -25.36 -0.41
CA PRO A 280 -6.84 -25.91 -1.62
C PRO A 280 -5.51 -26.56 -1.25
N GLN A 281 -5.23 -27.76 -1.76
CA GLN A 281 -4.02 -28.49 -1.34
C GLN A 281 -2.77 -27.99 -2.07
N THR A 282 -2.96 -27.33 -3.22
CA THR A 282 -1.89 -26.71 -4.00
C THR A 282 -2.30 -25.33 -4.49
N VAL A 283 -1.32 -24.48 -4.78
CA VAL A 283 -1.55 -23.18 -5.44
C VAL A 283 -2.05 -23.37 -6.88
N THR A 284 -1.70 -24.48 -7.53
CA THR A 284 -2.23 -24.87 -8.84
C THR A 284 -3.75 -25.01 -8.84
N GLU A 285 -4.35 -25.57 -7.78
CA GLU A 285 -5.82 -25.63 -7.65
C GLU A 285 -6.46 -24.24 -7.57
N ILE A 286 -5.76 -23.26 -6.98
CA ILE A 286 -6.22 -21.87 -6.91
C ILE A 286 -6.16 -21.26 -8.32
N LEU A 287 -5.04 -21.43 -9.05
CA LEU A 287 -4.88 -20.96 -10.43
C LEU A 287 -6.01 -21.46 -11.34
N GLN A 288 -6.28 -22.77 -11.32
CA GLN A 288 -7.34 -23.38 -12.13
C GLN A 288 -8.74 -22.83 -11.83
N LYS A 289 -9.00 -22.45 -10.57
CA LYS A 289 -10.27 -21.82 -10.19
C LYS A 289 -10.33 -20.36 -10.64
N LEU A 290 -9.22 -19.62 -10.57
CA LEU A 290 -9.15 -18.23 -11.04
C LEU A 290 -9.31 -18.13 -12.55
N GLU A 291 -8.75 -19.06 -13.32
CA GLU A 291 -8.87 -19.09 -14.79
C GLU A 291 -10.32 -19.22 -15.26
N LYS A 292 -11.15 -19.98 -14.55
CA LYS A 292 -12.59 -20.14 -14.85
C LYS A 292 -13.40 -18.86 -14.61
N LEU A 293 -12.86 -17.91 -13.86
CA LEU A 293 -13.51 -16.65 -13.51
C LEU A 293 -13.13 -15.51 -14.44
N GLU A 294 -12.16 -15.72 -15.33
CA GLU A 294 -11.87 -14.77 -16.39
C GLU A 294 -13.01 -14.81 -17.42
N PRO A 295 -13.55 -13.65 -17.85
CA PRO A 295 -14.46 -13.63 -18.99
C PRO A 295 -13.73 -14.29 -20.15
N SER A 296 -14.32 -15.33 -20.74
CA SER A 296 -13.81 -16.00 -21.93
C SER A 296 -13.46 -14.96 -23.00
N GLN A 297 -12.18 -14.65 -23.16
CA GLN A 297 -11.69 -13.72 -24.20
C GLN A 297 -11.70 -14.37 -25.61
N LEU A 298 -12.61 -15.34 -25.86
CA LEU A 298 -12.62 -16.18 -27.05
C LEU A 298 -13.95 -16.19 -27.83
N GLU A 299 -14.94 -15.37 -27.48
CA GLU A 299 -16.21 -15.28 -28.23
C GLU A 299 -16.46 -13.90 -28.90
N SER A 300 -15.41 -13.24 -29.39
CA SER A 300 -15.57 -12.00 -30.17
C SER A 300 -14.80 -11.98 -31.49
N GLN A 301 -14.62 -13.14 -32.13
CA GLN A 301 -14.03 -13.25 -33.49
C GLN A 301 -14.74 -14.23 -34.43
N GLN A 302 -16.05 -14.43 -34.28
CA GLN A 302 -16.87 -15.02 -35.34
C GLN A 302 -18.14 -14.18 -35.49
N GLU A 303 -18.55 -13.95 -36.75
CA GLU A 303 -19.54 -12.97 -37.24
C GLU A 303 -18.99 -11.53 -37.35
N THR A 304 -18.78 -10.90 -38.52
CA THR A 304 -19.43 -11.05 -39.83
C THR A 304 -18.56 -10.40 -40.93
N VAL A 305 -18.24 -11.14 -41.98
CA VAL A 305 -17.91 -10.60 -43.31
C VAL A 305 -18.85 -11.26 -44.30
N VAL A 306 -20.03 -10.66 -44.53
CA VAL A 306 -20.74 -10.79 -45.81
C VAL A 306 -21.52 -9.50 -46.07
N ALA A 307 -21.39 -9.02 -47.31
CA ALA A 307 -21.93 -7.77 -47.83
C ALA A 307 -23.47 -7.69 -47.88
N ASN A 308 -23.94 -6.44 -47.85
CA ASN A 308 -25.28 -5.92 -48.17
C ASN A 308 -25.71 -6.26 -49.64
N PRO A 309 -26.92 -5.93 -50.19
CA PRO A 309 -28.06 -5.15 -49.66
C PRO A 309 -29.51 -5.59 -50.10
N LYS A 310 -30.57 -5.06 -49.44
CA LYS A 310 -31.74 -4.32 -50.04
C LYS A 310 -33.08 -4.39 -49.25
N LYS A 311 -33.75 -3.22 -49.25
CA LYS A 311 -35.20 -2.90 -49.30
C LYS A 311 -36.10 -2.91 -48.03
N VAL A 312 -36.44 -1.68 -47.60
CA VAL A 312 -37.78 -1.04 -47.45
C VAL A 312 -38.94 -1.89 -46.91
N ILE A 313 -39.57 -1.45 -45.80
CA ILE A 313 -40.99 -1.04 -45.65
C ILE A 313 -41.23 -0.50 -44.21
N ASP A 314 -42.12 0.49 -44.16
CA ASP A 314 -42.57 1.33 -43.04
C ASP A 314 -43.73 0.69 -42.22
N ILE A 315 -44.20 1.39 -41.17
CA ILE A 315 -45.49 1.30 -40.45
C ILE A 315 -45.45 0.83 -38.96
N SER A 316 -45.30 1.85 -38.10
CA SER A 316 -46.25 2.28 -37.04
C SER A 316 -46.47 1.49 -35.70
N THR A 317 -46.28 2.29 -34.63
CA THR A 317 -47.16 2.53 -33.46
C THR A 317 -46.97 1.82 -32.10
N LYS A 318 -46.76 2.72 -31.10
CA LYS A 318 -47.25 2.76 -29.70
C LYS A 318 -46.61 1.78 -28.70
N SER A 319 -45.75 2.26 -27.79
CA SER A 319 -46.03 3.05 -26.56
C SER A 319 -46.19 2.16 -25.32
N SER A 320 -45.12 2.06 -24.53
CA SER A 320 -45.19 2.13 -23.06
C SER A 320 -43.80 2.39 -22.48
N LYS A 321 -43.46 3.68 -22.32
CA LYS A 321 -42.39 4.15 -21.44
C LYS A 321 -42.79 3.88 -19.99
N SER A 322 -42.07 3.01 -19.29
CA SER A 322 -41.88 3.13 -17.84
C SER A 322 -40.40 2.93 -17.53
N SER A 323 -39.64 3.99 -17.77
CA SER A 323 -38.25 4.11 -17.36
C SER A 323 -38.17 4.26 -15.84
N LEU A 324 -37.88 3.17 -15.13
CA LEU A 324 -37.30 3.19 -13.79
C LEU A 324 -35.82 2.80 -13.89
N ARG A 325 -35.02 3.67 -14.51
CA ARG A 325 -33.58 3.72 -14.26
C ARG A 325 -33.37 4.32 -12.87
N ARG A 326 -33.15 3.50 -11.85
CA ARG A 326 -32.48 3.94 -10.63
C ARG A 326 -30.98 3.74 -10.81
N THR A 327 -30.34 4.78 -11.32
CA THR A 327 -28.88 4.93 -11.30
C THR A 327 -28.42 5.07 -9.85
N CYS A 328 -27.65 4.10 -9.37
CA CYS A 328 -26.86 4.24 -8.15
C CYS A 328 -25.67 5.16 -8.50
N LEU A 329 -25.68 6.41 -8.00
CA LEU A 329 -24.66 7.43 -8.27
C LEU A 329 -23.42 7.13 -7.42
N LYS A 330 -22.25 7.04 -8.05
CA LYS A 330 -20.96 6.88 -7.36
C LYS A 330 -20.58 8.21 -6.70
N GLY A 331 -19.86 8.21 -5.57
CA GLY A 331 -19.51 9.44 -4.81
C GLY A 331 -18.85 10.57 -5.63
N ASP A 332 -18.20 10.24 -6.74
CA ASP A 332 -17.65 11.22 -7.70
C ASP A 332 -18.75 12.07 -8.38
N ASP A 333 -19.93 11.49 -8.65
CA ASP A 333 -21.07 12.17 -9.27
C ASP A 333 -21.75 13.18 -8.33
N ILE A 334 -21.65 12.96 -7.00
CA ILE A 334 -22.18 13.89 -5.98
C ILE A 334 -21.26 15.10 -5.88
N CYS A 335 -19.94 14.87 -5.87
CA CYS A 335 -18.95 15.93 -5.71
C CYS A 335 -18.87 16.85 -6.93
N LEU A 336 -18.97 16.31 -8.15
CA LEU A 336 -18.96 17.12 -9.39
C LEU A 336 -20.20 18.01 -9.55
N LYS A 337 -21.28 17.73 -8.81
CA LYS A 337 -22.50 18.57 -8.78
C LYS A 337 -22.43 19.69 -7.73
N MET A 338 -21.37 19.74 -6.92
CA MET A 338 -21.20 20.76 -5.90
C MET A 338 -20.82 22.11 -6.53
N SER A 339 -21.34 23.18 -5.93
CA SER A 339 -21.04 24.55 -6.31
C SER A 339 -20.29 25.28 -5.19
N TRP A 340 -19.37 26.16 -5.59
CA TRP A 340 -18.57 26.98 -4.69
C TRP A 340 -19.47 27.78 -3.73
N PRO A 341 -19.18 27.84 -2.42
CA PRO A 341 -20.09 28.44 -1.46
C PRO A 341 -20.19 29.96 -1.65
N GLU A 342 -21.39 30.51 -1.52
CA GLU A 342 -21.65 31.94 -1.68
C GLU A 342 -20.93 32.80 -0.64
N ASP A 343 -20.67 32.25 0.55
CA ASP A 343 -19.98 32.93 1.64
C ASP A 343 -18.45 32.93 1.48
N LYS A 344 -17.92 32.39 0.37
CA LYS A 344 -16.49 32.25 0.13
C LYS A 344 -16.05 33.06 -1.08
N PRO A 345 -14.99 33.87 -0.97
CA PRO A 345 -14.50 34.68 -2.07
C PRO A 345 -13.99 33.79 -3.21
N GLN A 346 -14.22 34.20 -4.46
CA GLN A 346 -13.66 33.56 -5.64
C GLN A 346 -12.21 34.00 -5.84
N GLN A 347 -11.30 33.39 -5.09
CA GLN A 347 -9.87 33.65 -5.19
C GLN A 347 -9.10 32.38 -4.81
N LYS A 348 -7.77 32.38 -5.01
CA LYS A 348 -6.92 31.21 -4.73
C LYS A 348 -6.88 30.87 -3.24
N ILE A 349 -7.80 30.05 -2.78
CA ILE A 349 -7.91 29.63 -1.37
C ILE A 349 -8.12 28.13 -1.25
N VAL A 350 -7.81 27.64 -0.06
CA VAL A 350 -8.17 26.31 0.42
C VAL A 350 -8.87 26.42 1.77
N PHE A 351 -9.93 25.66 1.96
CA PHE A 351 -10.60 25.55 3.27
C PHE A 351 -11.25 24.16 3.43
N PRO A 352 -11.50 23.73 4.67
CA PRO A 352 -12.14 22.45 4.92
C PRO A 352 -13.66 22.59 4.81
N HIS A 353 -14.32 21.59 4.23
CA HIS A 353 -15.77 21.54 4.13
C HIS A 353 -16.27 20.12 4.40
N ILE A 354 -17.42 20.00 5.07
CA ILE A 354 -18.06 18.70 5.30
C ILE A 354 -19.14 18.52 4.24
N ILE A 355 -18.93 17.56 3.34
CA ILE A 355 -19.93 17.18 2.36
C ILE A 355 -20.92 16.25 3.06
N LYS A 356 -22.19 16.65 3.09
CA LYS A 356 -23.28 15.83 3.61
C LYS A 356 -23.91 15.08 2.45
N SER A 357 -23.96 13.75 2.54
CA SER A 357 -24.70 12.92 1.60
C SER A 357 -25.61 11.95 2.36
N PRO A 358 -26.56 11.28 1.68
CA PRO A 358 -27.35 10.21 2.28
C PRO A 358 -26.50 9.07 2.87
N GLU A 359 -25.27 8.90 2.37
CA GLU A 359 -24.32 7.85 2.79
C GLU A 359 -23.47 8.27 3.99
N GLY A 360 -23.50 9.55 4.40
CA GLY A 360 -22.76 10.05 5.55
C GLY A 360 -22.16 11.44 5.35
N ASN A 361 -21.33 11.83 6.31
CA ASN A 361 -20.54 13.05 6.24
C ASN A 361 -19.14 12.72 5.73
N PHE A 362 -18.60 13.54 4.83
CA PHE A 362 -17.25 13.35 4.28
C PHE A 362 -16.42 14.60 4.50
N ALA A 363 -15.21 14.43 5.04
CA ALA A 363 -14.27 15.53 5.16
C ALA A 363 -13.69 15.85 3.78
N SER A 364 -13.61 17.13 3.44
CA SER A 364 -13.05 17.57 2.16
C SER A 364 -12.27 18.88 2.29
N LEU A 365 -11.32 19.09 1.38
CA LEU A 365 -10.66 20.36 1.12
C LEU A 365 -11.22 20.93 -0.17
N TRP A 366 -11.72 22.15 -0.11
CA TRP A 366 -12.20 22.87 -1.28
C TRP A 366 -11.13 23.85 -1.70
N VAL A 367 -10.69 23.72 -2.94
CA VAL A 367 -9.52 24.39 -3.47
C VAL A 367 -9.91 25.14 -4.73
N MET A 368 -9.68 26.46 -4.73
CA MET A 368 -9.84 27.27 -5.92
C MET A 368 -8.46 27.67 -6.47
N LEU A 369 -8.21 27.37 -7.74
CA LEU A 369 -6.95 27.65 -8.44
C LEU A 369 -7.27 28.08 -9.88
N ASN A 370 -6.24 28.49 -10.63
CA ASN A 370 -6.39 28.67 -12.08
C ASN A 370 -6.59 27.29 -12.73
N GLU A 371 -7.35 27.22 -13.82
CA GLU A 371 -7.59 25.98 -14.55
C GLU A 371 -6.30 25.25 -14.94
N GLU A 372 -5.31 25.99 -15.45
CA GLU A 372 -4.00 25.44 -15.81
C GLU A 372 -3.28 24.83 -14.60
N ASP A 373 -3.33 25.52 -13.45
CA ASP A 373 -2.75 25.03 -12.21
C ASP A 373 -3.56 23.90 -11.57
N ILE A 374 -4.78 23.61 -12.02
CA ILE A 374 -5.51 22.40 -11.63
C ILE A 374 -5.06 21.24 -12.52
N ALA A 375 -5.04 21.43 -13.84
CA ALA A 375 -4.61 20.44 -14.81
C ALA A 375 -3.20 19.90 -14.50
N ASN A 376 -2.28 20.81 -14.16
CA ASN A 376 -0.90 20.49 -13.77
C ASN A 376 -0.79 19.67 -12.46
N ARG A 377 -1.89 19.52 -11.71
CA ARG A 377 -1.90 18.88 -10.38
C ARG A 377 -2.66 17.57 -10.32
N LEU A 378 -3.42 17.23 -11.37
CA LEU A 378 -4.18 15.98 -11.42
C LEU A 378 -3.25 14.75 -11.37
N SER A 379 -2.05 14.87 -11.95
CA SER A 379 -0.99 13.85 -11.93
C SER A 379 0.01 13.98 -10.77
N SER A 380 -0.20 14.91 -9.84
CA SER A 380 0.75 15.16 -8.74
C SER A 380 0.79 14.03 -7.71
N ILE A 381 1.97 13.81 -7.13
CA ILE A 381 2.11 13.01 -5.91
C ILE A 381 1.40 13.75 -4.77
N ARG A 382 0.58 13.03 -4.01
CA ARG A 382 -0.18 13.57 -2.88
C ARG A 382 0.48 13.18 -1.57
N TYR A 383 0.72 14.17 -0.72
CA TYR A 383 1.26 13.96 0.62
C TYR A 383 0.43 14.72 1.65
N ASN A 384 0.24 14.13 2.83
CA ASN A 384 -0.44 14.78 3.93
C ASN A 384 0.26 14.52 5.28
N GLN A 385 0.17 15.52 6.15
CA GLN A 385 0.67 15.45 7.51
C GLN A 385 -0.16 16.35 8.42
N PHE A 386 -0.37 15.92 9.66
CA PHE A 386 -1.04 16.69 10.69
C PHE A 386 -0.07 17.06 11.82
N VAL A 387 -0.13 18.32 12.26
CA VAL A 387 0.70 18.85 13.34
C VAL A 387 -0.21 19.46 14.39
N PHE A 388 -0.06 19.04 15.65
CA PHE A 388 -0.91 19.50 16.75
C PHE A 388 -0.12 20.32 17.75
N ILE A 389 -0.62 21.51 18.10
CA ILE A 389 -0.11 22.32 19.21
C ILE A 389 -1.21 22.44 20.27
N THR A 390 -0.85 22.16 21.52
CA THR A 390 -1.75 22.16 22.68
C THR A 390 -1.91 23.52 23.34
N SER A 391 -0.87 24.36 23.30
CA SER A 391 -0.78 25.64 24.02
C SER A 391 -0.21 26.74 23.11
N PRO A 392 -0.70 27.99 23.16
CA PRO A 392 -1.68 28.55 24.11
C PRO A 392 -3.14 28.18 23.83
N HIS A 393 -3.43 27.55 22.70
CA HIS A 393 -4.79 27.15 22.31
C HIS A 393 -4.70 25.87 21.45
N PRO A 394 -5.44 24.79 21.76
CA PRO A 394 -5.39 23.54 21.01
C PRO A 394 -5.78 23.69 19.53
N MET A 395 -4.85 23.45 18.61
CA MET A 395 -5.09 23.62 17.17
C MET A 395 -4.27 22.63 16.35
N ILE A 396 -4.88 22.10 15.29
CA ILE A 396 -4.23 21.23 14.31
C ILE A 396 -3.93 22.03 13.04
N LEU A 397 -2.72 21.90 12.52
CA LEU A 397 -2.37 22.21 11.14
C LEU A 397 -2.51 20.92 10.32
N TRP A 398 -3.43 20.94 9.37
CA TRP A 398 -3.63 19.94 8.35
C TRP A 398 -2.89 20.36 7.09
N ILE A 399 -1.80 19.66 6.77
CA ILE A 399 -0.97 19.91 5.59
C ILE A 399 -1.38 18.93 4.51
N THR A 400 -1.75 19.44 3.34
CA THR A 400 -1.83 18.66 2.10
C THR A 400 -0.90 19.27 1.06
N VAL A 401 -0.19 18.43 0.31
CA VAL A 401 0.75 18.85 -0.73
C VAL A 401 0.47 18.08 -2.00
N LEU A 402 0.32 18.81 -3.11
CA LEU A 402 0.29 18.25 -4.46
C LEU A 402 1.62 18.58 -5.12
N TYR A 403 2.49 17.59 -5.26
CA TYR A 403 3.82 17.79 -5.82
C TYR A 403 3.90 17.36 -7.28
N HIS A 404 4.24 18.33 -8.15
CA HIS A 404 4.57 18.10 -9.56
C HIS A 404 6.04 18.46 -9.81
N ARG A 405 6.73 17.74 -10.69
CA ARG A 405 8.16 17.98 -10.95
C ARG A 405 8.42 19.36 -11.56
N GLU A 406 7.67 19.72 -12.58
CA GLU A 406 7.92 20.95 -13.37
C GLU A 406 7.31 22.19 -12.72
N HIS A 407 6.27 22.00 -11.92
CA HIS A 407 5.50 23.09 -11.35
C HIS A 407 5.63 23.17 -9.82
N GLY A 408 6.54 22.37 -9.24
CA GLY A 408 6.83 22.32 -7.80
C GLY A 408 5.67 21.85 -6.92
N PRO A 409 5.78 22.07 -5.59
CA PRO A 409 4.71 21.78 -4.64
C PRO A 409 3.61 22.83 -4.67
N ARG A 410 2.35 22.39 -4.71
CA ARG A 410 1.19 23.20 -4.33
C ARG A 410 0.78 22.83 -2.91
N TRP A 411 1.01 23.75 -2.00
CA TRP A 411 0.69 23.63 -0.58
C TRP A 411 -0.75 24.03 -0.28
N LEU A 412 -1.45 23.18 0.45
CA LEU A 412 -2.85 23.35 0.82
C LEU A 412 -3.01 23.25 2.36
N PRO A 413 -2.51 24.23 3.13
CA PRO A 413 -2.58 24.20 4.59
C PRO A 413 -3.97 24.60 5.09
N CYS A 414 -4.46 23.87 6.09
CA CYS A 414 -5.72 24.13 6.77
C CYS A 414 -5.51 24.12 8.29
N TYR A 415 -6.23 24.97 9.03
CA TYR A 415 -6.10 25.09 10.47
C TYR A 415 -7.42 24.71 11.14
N LEU A 416 -7.40 23.71 12.00
CA LEU A 416 -8.55 23.23 12.75
C LEU A 416 -8.44 23.68 14.20
N ASP A 417 -9.32 24.59 14.61
CA ASP A 417 -9.48 25.00 16.00
C ASP A 417 -10.22 23.91 16.77
N LEU A 418 -9.52 23.22 17.69
CA LEU A 418 -10.11 22.11 18.44
C LEU A 418 -10.95 22.55 19.64
N LYS A 419 -11.07 23.86 19.91
CA LYS A 419 -12.09 24.36 20.83
C LYS A 419 -13.38 24.71 20.09
N SER A 420 -13.35 24.85 18.77
CA SER A 420 -14.55 24.96 17.94
C SER A 420 -15.21 23.60 17.69
N SER A 421 -16.55 23.58 17.64
CA SER A 421 -17.32 22.38 17.29
C SER A 421 -16.99 21.87 15.89
N SER A 422 -16.73 22.78 14.95
CA SER A 422 -16.34 22.44 13.59
C SER A 422 -14.97 21.75 13.54
N GLY A 423 -13.95 22.28 14.22
CA GLY A 423 -12.61 21.70 14.20
C GLY A 423 -12.55 20.34 14.89
N GLN A 424 -13.28 20.18 16.00
CA GLN A 424 -13.51 18.89 16.65
C GLN A 424 -14.13 17.86 15.70
N ARG A 425 -15.20 18.26 15.00
CA ARG A 425 -15.89 17.39 14.05
C ARG A 425 -14.99 17.01 12.89
N PHE A 426 -14.18 17.92 12.36
CA PHE A 426 -13.21 17.58 11.30
C PHE A 426 -12.14 16.61 11.79
N ALA A 427 -11.55 16.84 12.97
CA ALA A 427 -10.52 15.95 13.50
C ALA A 427 -11.05 14.51 13.68
N ARG A 428 -12.26 14.36 14.25
CA ARG A 428 -12.92 13.06 14.36
C ARG A 428 -13.23 12.44 13.01
N LEU A 429 -13.85 13.21 12.11
CA LEU A 429 -14.25 12.72 10.81
C LEU A 429 -13.04 12.23 9.98
N LEU A 430 -11.94 12.98 10.01
CA LEU A 430 -10.69 12.60 9.35
C LEU A 430 -10.06 11.35 9.99
N GLY A 431 -10.11 11.24 11.32
CA GLY A 431 -9.61 10.09 12.05
C GLY A 431 -10.45 8.82 11.86
N GLU A 432 -11.77 8.96 11.71
CA GLU A 432 -12.72 7.86 11.49
C GLU A 432 -12.71 7.36 10.04
N SER A 433 -12.73 8.29 9.07
CA SER A 433 -12.80 7.94 7.64
C SER A 433 -11.47 7.46 7.08
N GLY A 434 -10.35 7.83 7.71
CA GLY A 434 -8.99 7.58 7.22
C GLY A 434 -8.70 8.18 5.84
N SER A 435 -9.58 9.05 5.33
CA SER A 435 -9.48 9.63 3.99
C SER A 435 -10.33 10.89 3.85
N TYR A 436 -9.98 11.74 2.89
CA TYR A 436 -10.72 12.96 2.56
C TYR A 436 -10.63 13.27 1.06
N TRP A 437 -11.56 14.10 0.60
CA TRP A 437 -11.59 14.55 -0.79
C TRP A 437 -10.97 15.93 -0.95
N ILE A 438 -10.43 16.21 -2.12
CA ILE A 438 -9.96 17.52 -2.56
C ILE A 438 -10.80 17.89 -3.78
N LEU A 439 -11.65 18.89 -3.64
CA LEU A 439 -12.50 19.40 -4.72
C LEU A 439 -11.84 20.62 -5.32
N PHE A 440 -11.69 20.63 -6.65
CA PHE A 440 -11.07 21.72 -7.39
C PHE A 440 -12.11 22.56 -8.12
N PHE A 441 -11.99 23.87 -7.97
CA PHE A 441 -12.80 24.88 -8.63
C PHE A 441 -11.86 25.81 -9.41
N ALA A 442 -12.13 25.98 -10.71
CA ALA A 442 -11.33 26.88 -11.55
C ALA A 442 -11.90 28.30 -11.48
N LEU A 443 -11.04 29.29 -11.26
CA LEU A 443 -11.43 30.72 -11.26
C LEU A 443 -12.13 31.12 -12.57
N GLU A 444 -11.68 30.53 -13.67
CA GLU A 444 -12.13 30.81 -15.03
C GLU A 444 -13.48 30.15 -15.36
N LYS A 445 -13.88 29.11 -14.61
CA LYS A 445 -15.11 28.34 -14.84
C LYS A 445 -16.19 28.57 -13.77
N GLY A 446 -16.06 29.67 -13.02
CA GLY A 446 -17.04 30.09 -12.03
C GLY A 446 -17.14 29.14 -10.83
N LYS A 447 -18.36 28.76 -10.46
CA LYS A 447 -18.64 28.06 -9.19
C LYS A 447 -18.69 26.54 -9.30
N ALA A 448 -18.60 25.96 -10.50
CA ALA A 448 -18.76 24.51 -10.66
C ALA A 448 -17.49 23.73 -10.28
N CYS A 449 -17.65 22.65 -9.51
CA CYS A 449 -16.56 21.71 -9.23
C CYS A 449 -16.08 21.05 -10.54
N GLN A 450 -14.76 21.09 -10.78
CA GLN A 450 -14.15 20.59 -12.02
C GLN A 450 -13.57 19.18 -11.82
N HIS A 451 -12.87 18.97 -10.71
CA HIS A 451 -12.15 17.73 -10.44
C HIS A 451 -12.21 17.38 -8.96
N VAL A 452 -12.09 16.08 -8.68
CA VAL A 452 -12.10 15.54 -7.32
C VAL A 452 -10.92 14.58 -7.18
N LEU A 453 -10.12 14.74 -6.14
CA LEU A 453 -9.06 13.81 -5.78
C LEU A 453 -9.31 13.25 -4.38
N THR A 454 -9.01 11.97 -4.18
CA THR A 454 -9.08 11.35 -2.85
C THR A 454 -7.68 11.22 -2.27
N THR A 455 -7.56 11.51 -0.97
CA THR A 455 -6.31 11.37 -0.20
C THR A 455 -6.58 10.53 1.03
N THR A 456 -5.74 9.52 1.28
CA THR A 456 -5.80 8.71 2.51
C THR A 456 -4.84 9.23 3.57
N ILE A 457 -5.20 9.02 4.83
CA ILE A 457 -4.44 9.43 6.00
C ILE A 457 -3.76 8.17 6.56
N ALA A 458 -2.50 8.29 6.98
CA ALA A 458 -1.79 7.16 7.57
C ALA A 458 -2.47 6.72 8.89
N PRO A 459 -2.60 5.42 9.19
CA PRO A 459 -3.36 4.94 10.37
C PRO A 459 -2.93 5.56 11.70
N ASN A 460 -1.62 5.76 11.90
CA ASN A 460 -1.09 6.44 13.08
C ASN A 460 -1.55 7.90 13.18
N GLN A 461 -1.68 8.60 12.05
CA GLN A 461 -2.22 9.96 12.01
C GLN A 461 -3.74 9.95 12.25
N CYS A 462 -4.46 8.93 11.79
CA CYS A 462 -5.89 8.76 12.10
C CYS A 462 -6.13 8.61 13.60
N GLN A 463 -5.36 7.74 14.26
CA GLN A 463 -5.42 7.57 15.71
C GLN A 463 -5.06 8.86 16.44
N ASN A 464 -3.96 9.52 16.05
CA ASN A 464 -3.57 10.81 16.61
C ASN A 464 -4.68 11.86 16.48
N LEU A 465 -5.37 11.94 15.35
CA LEU A 465 -6.47 12.89 15.14
C LEU A 465 -7.61 12.69 16.13
N GLN A 466 -7.98 11.43 16.40
CA GLN A 466 -9.01 11.09 17.39
C GLN A 466 -8.53 11.44 18.81
N GLU A 467 -7.32 11.01 19.18
CA GLU A 467 -6.72 11.30 20.50
C GLU A 467 -6.58 12.81 20.75
N TRP A 468 -6.19 13.59 19.73
CA TRP A 468 -6.07 15.04 19.85
C TRP A 468 -7.44 15.71 19.98
N ALA A 469 -8.46 15.22 19.27
CA ALA A 469 -9.83 15.69 19.42
C ALA A 469 -10.32 15.49 20.86
N ASP A 470 -10.10 14.31 21.44
CA ASP A 470 -10.54 14.01 22.81
C ASP A 470 -9.71 14.76 23.87
N LYS A 471 -8.37 14.73 23.74
CA LYS A 471 -7.47 15.43 24.67
C LYS A 471 -7.74 16.93 24.71
N SER A 472 -8.04 17.55 23.57
CA SER A 472 -8.28 19.00 23.50
C SER A 472 -9.57 19.47 24.17
N GLN A 473 -10.50 18.56 24.47
CA GLN A 473 -11.67 18.89 25.29
C GLN A 473 -11.25 19.26 26.71
N LEU A 474 -10.29 18.53 27.27
CA LEU A 474 -9.74 18.72 28.62
C LEU A 474 -8.76 19.90 28.73
N LEU A 475 -8.20 20.35 27.59
CA LEU A 475 -7.26 21.46 27.56
C LEU A 475 -7.96 22.82 27.61
N ARG A 476 -7.33 23.77 28.31
CA ARG A 476 -7.78 25.17 28.35
C ARG A 476 -7.57 25.83 26.98
N GLY A 477 -8.60 26.54 26.49
CA GLY A 477 -8.50 27.37 25.31
C GLY A 477 -7.93 28.74 25.66
N GLY A 478 -6.81 29.13 25.07
CA GLY A 478 -6.25 30.48 25.15
C GLY A 478 -6.43 31.24 23.83
N LYS A 479 -5.34 31.83 23.33
CA LYS A 479 -5.37 32.75 22.17
C LYS A 479 -5.15 32.00 20.83
N PRO A 480 -6.20 31.68 20.04
CA PRO A 480 -6.07 30.87 18.81
C PRO A 480 -5.18 31.52 17.75
N GLN A 481 -5.16 32.85 17.68
CA GLN A 481 -4.32 33.59 16.72
C GLN A 481 -2.82 33.39 16.98
N ILE A 482 -2.42 33.20 18.25
CA ILE A 482 -1.02 32.95 18.60
C ILE A 482 -0.64 31.53 18.18
N THR A 483 -1.45 30.52 18.51
CA THR A 483 -1.20 29.15 18.04
C THR A 483 -1.14 29.07 16.52
N LYS A 484 -2.04 29.77 15.81
CA LYS A 484 -2.01 29.81 14.34
C LYS A 484 -0.71 30.40 13.80
N ARG A 485 -0.14 31.43 14.45
CA ARG A 485 1.18 31.99 14.08
C ARG A 485 2.30 30.98 14.35
N MET A 486 2.26 30.27 15.48
CA MET A 486 3.24 29.22 15.80
C MET A 486 3.18 28.07 14.78
N LEU A 487 1.98 27.59 14.45
CA LEU A 487 1.78 26.57 13.41
C LEU A 487 2.24 27.06 12.04
N LYS A 488 2.11 28.35 11.71
CA LYS A 488 2.70 28.92 10.48
C LYS A 488 4.23 28.85 10.50
N GLN A 489 4.88 29.15 11.63
CA GLN A 489 6.34 29.04 11.74
C GLN A 489 6.80 27.59 11.62
N GLU A 490 6.12 26.66 12.29
CA GLU A 490 6.39 25.22 12.16
C GLU A 490 6.14 24.73 10.73
N PHE A 491 5.11 25.23 10.06
CA PHE A 491 4.83 24.92 8.67
C PHE A 491 6.01 25.30 7.75
N GLU A 492 6.54 26.52 7.87
CA GLU A 492 7.70 26.95 7.05
C GLU A 492 8.94 26.11 7.32
N LYS A 493 9.18 25.68 8.58
CA LYS A 493 10.29 24.78 8.91
C LYS A 493 10.14 23.39 8.29
N LEU A 494 8.91 22.90 8.15
CA LEU A 494 8.63 21.57 7.60
C LEU A 494 8.71 21.52 6.07
N LYS A 495 8.50 22.63 5.37
CA LYS A 495 8.46 22.66 3.90
C LYS A 495 9.70 22.05 3.23
N PRO A 496 10.95 22.42 3.59
CA PRO A 496 12.13 21.89 2.91
C PRO A 496 12.27 20.37 3.09
N THR A 497 11.98 19.87 4.28
CA THR A 497 12.05 18.43 4.61
C THR A 497 11.02 17.64 3.81
N ILE A 498 9.77 18.11 3.76
CA ILE A 498 8.70 17.48 3.00
C ILE A 498 8.98 17.56 1.50
N GLU A 499 9.45 18.70 0.98
CA GLU A 499 9.82 18.85 -0.43
C GLU A 499 10.95 17.92 -0.84
N ASN A 500 12.00 17.80 -0.03
CA ASN A 500 13.08 16.87 -0.30
C ASN A 500 12.57 15.43 -0.34
N LYS A 501 11.70 15.05 0.61
CA LYS A 501 11.06 13.74 0.61
C LYS A 501 10.26 13.49 -0.67
N LEU A 502 9.52 14.49 -1.16
CA LEU A 502 8.70 14.38 -2.37
C LEU A 502 9.53 14.41 -3.66
N LYS A 503 10.60 15.20 -3.70
CA LYS A 503 11.61 15.19 -4.78
C LYS A 503 12.24 13.82 -4.91
N THR A 504 12.66 13.22 -3.80
CA THR A 504 13.22 11.86 -3.80
C THR A 504 12.20 10.85 -4.29
N ALA A 505 10.95 10.91 -3.81
CA ALA A 505 9.88 10.01 -4.27
C ALA A 505 9.62 10.12 -5.79
N TYR A 506 9.69 11.33 -6.37
CA TYR A 506 9.48 11.57 -7.80
C TYR A 506 10.68 11.16 -8.67
N ILE A 507 11.90 11.31 -8.18
CA ILE A 507 13.11 10.84 -8.90
C ILE A 507 13.10 9.31 -9.01
N THR A 508 12.64 8.63 -7.97
CA THR A 508 12.44 7.17 -7.97
C THR A 508 11.37 6.73 -8.98
N SER A 509 10.37 7.56 -9.28
CA SER A 509 9.29 7.23 -10.21
C SER A 509 9.59 7.48 -11.71
N ARG A 510 10.53 8.37 -12.08
CA ARG A 510 10.82 8.72 -13.51
C ARG A 510 12.07 8.07 -14.11
N ASN A 511 13.03 7.56 -13.32
CA ASN A 511 14.19 6.83 -13.84
C ASN A 511 13.85 5.43 -14.40
N GLY A 512 12.56 5.14 -14.63
CA GLY A 512 12.04 3.96 -15.35
C GLY A 512 11.34 4.30 -16.67
N SER A 513 11.48 5.52 -17.22
CA SER A 513 10.75 5.94 -18.44
C SER A 513 11.62 6.59 -19.54
N THR A 514 12.94 6.48 -19.46
CA THR A 514 13.85 6.82 -20.57
C THR A 514 15.07 5.90 -20.53
N VAL A 515 14.95 4.72 -21.15
CA VAL A 515 15.91 4.10 -22.07
C VAL A 515 15.10 3.23 -23.02
#